data_AF-A0AAV7HB68-F1
#
_entry.id   AF-A0AAV7HB68-F1
#
_cell.length_a   1.000
_cell.length_b   1.000
_cell.length_c   1.000
_cell.angle_alpha   90.00
_cell.angle_beta   90.00
_cell.angle_gamma   90.00
#
_symmetry.space_group_name_H-M   'P 1'
#
loop_
_entity.id
_entity.type
_entity.pdbx_description
1 polymer ?
#
loop_
_entity_poly.entity_id
_entity_poly.type
_entity_poly.pdbx_seq_one_letter_code
_entity_poly.pdbx_strand_id
1 'polypeptide(L)'
;MGDPAKNPTEDHPAPQSKISKKIQKAPKADDVISTITEDSFISFRKKFYFPNDLVMKVPARTDRACFPPPGYVTVYEFSLRTGLRFPPSSELIDILTICVVCLSQFSYRAMSIVMGLIVLFRDRGVVLFSECLYRMGRLFSDAQRRISFRSKWLDIRTRDPSKGWISNFFYVQNDWGLQEKWGKLKELPVPLHIGAEDLLRILKLPDLDALHYEVRYLSRYIDEEYLFKVGLSTQTGR
;
A
#
# COMPACT_ATOMS: atom_id res chain seq x y z
N MET A 1 -29.27 8.28 76.66
CA MET A 1 -27.92 8.84 76.51
C MET A 1 -26.99 7.63 76.45
N GLY A 2 -26.56 7.25 75.24
CA GLY A 2 -25.81 6.02 75.00
C GLY A 2 -24.63 6.31 74.08
N ASP A 3 -23.48 5.73 74.41
CA ASP A 3 -22.35 5.51 73.52
C ASP A 3 -22.77 4.64 72.32
N PRO A 4 -22.19 4.81 71.10
CA PRO A 4 -20.92 4.15 70.78
C PRO A 4 -19.99 4.78 69.70
N ALA A 5 -18.68 4.58 69.89
CA ALA A 5 -17.70 3.90 69.03
C ALA A 5 -17.43 4.25 67.53
N LYS A 6 -16.09 4.26 67.23
CA LYS A 6 -15.33 3.84 66.01
C LYS A 6 -15.07 4.84 64.85
N ASN A 7 -13.86 5.46 64.88
CA ASN A 7 -12.68 5.36 63.97
C ASN A 7 -12.84 5.30 62.42
N PRO A 8 -11.78 5.53 61.60
CA PRO A 8 -10.70 6.54 61.61
C PRO A 8 -10.33 7.06 60.18
N THR A 9 -9.23 7.84 60.09
CA THR A 9 -8.30 8.03 58.95
C THR A 9 -8.61 9.12 57.90
N GLU A 10 -8.05 10.32 58.14
CA GLU A 10 -7.68 11.25 57.06
C GLU A 10 -6.27 10.93 56.59
N ASP A 11 -6.14 10.32 55.41
CA ASP A 11 -4.88 10.19 54.68
C ASP A 11 -4.79 11.34 53.66
N HIS A 12 -3.79 12.20 53.81
CA HIS A 12 -3.45 13.22 52.84
C HIS A 12 -2.98 12.58 51.51
N PRO A 13 -3.50 13.00 50.34
CA PRO A 13 -2.85 12.67 49.09
C PRO A 13 -1.73 13.67 48.78
N ALA A 14 -0.52 13.12 48.65
CA ALA A 14 0.67 13.78 48.12
C ALA A 14 0.49 14.23 46.64
N PRO A 15 1.31 15.16 46.13
CA PRO A 15 1.08 15.81 44.84
C PRO A 15 1.31 14.86 43.68
N GLN A 16 0.31 14.76 42.80
CA GLN A 16 0.36 14.00 41.56
C GLN A 16 1.51 14.50 40.66
N SER A 17 2.52 13.64 40.47
CA SER A 17 3.52 13.82 39.44
C SER A 17 2.86 13.70 38.07
N LYS A 18 2.95 14.77 37.28
CA LYS A 18 2.51 14.81 35.87
C LYS A 18 3.39 13.84 35.07
N ILE A 19 2.96 12.58 34.94
CA ILE A 19 3.51 11.66 33.94
C ILE A 19 3.06 12.16 32.57
N SER A 20 3.92 12.97 31.96
CA SER A 20 3.80 13.38 30.57
C SER A 20 3.81 12.13 29.69
N LYS A 21 2.65 11.74 29.16
CA LYS A 21 2.51 10.66 28.17
C LYS A 21 3.39 11.02 26.96
N LYS A 22 4.58 10.42 26.89
CA LYS A 22 5.49 10.51 25.75
C LYS A 22 4.75 9.92 24.55
N ILE A 23 4.23 10.78 23.68
CA ILE A 23 3.68 10.38 22.38
C ILE A 23 4.82 9.66 21.65
N GLN A 24 4.74 8.33 21.58
CA GLN A 24 5.68 7.55 20.80
C GLN A 24 5.45 7.89 19.33
N LYS A 25 6.30 8.78 18.77
CA LYS A 25 6.35 9.02 17.33
C LYS A 25 6.55 7.67 16.64
N ALA A 26 5.65 7.31 15.73
CA ALA A 26 5.80 6.12 14.92
C ALA A 26 7.16 6.18 14.18
N PRO A 27 7.88 5.05 14.02
CA PRO A 27 9.12 5.03 13.26
C PRO A 27 8.87 5.61 11.86
N LYS A 28 9.72 6.56 11.46
CA LYS A 28 9.76 7.00 10.07
C LYS A 28 10.22 5.81 9.22
N ALA A 29 9.71 5.69 8.00
CA ALA A 29 10.19 4.65 7.08
C ALA A 29 11.73 4.70 6.93
N ASP A 30 12.27 5.92 7.07
CA ASP A 30 13.68 6.26 6.94
C ASP A 30 14.58 5.77 8.09
N ASP A 31 14.01 5.33 9.21
CA ASP A 31 14.78 4.90 10.39
C ASP A 31 14.72 3.38 10.63
N VAL A 32 13.99 2.64 9.78
CA VAL A 32 13.73 1.21 9.99
C VAL A 32 14.77 0.37 9.25
N ILE A 33 15.34 -0.59 9.96
CA ILE A 33 16.24 -1.61 9.41
C ILE A 33 15.39 -2.74 8.83
N SER A 34 15.81 -3.29 7.68
CA SER A 34 15.10 -4.40 7.09
C SER A 34 15.22 -5.69 7.92
N THR A 35 14.14 -6.46 7.96
CA THR A 35 14.08 -7.82 8.51
C THR A 35 14.10 -8.90 7.42
N ILE A 36 14.18 -8.52 6.15
CA ILE A 36 14.31 -9.47 5.04
C ILE A 36 15.70 -10.12 5.06
N THR A 37 15.74 -11.41 4.79
CA THR A 37 16.95 -12.25 4.73
C THR A 37 17.01 -13.02 3.42
N GLU A 38 18.12 -13.69 3.14
CA GLU A 38 18.25 -14.55 1.95
C GLU A 38 17.22 -15.70 1.96
N ASP A 39 16.94 -16.28 3.13
CA ASP A 39 15.90 -17.30 3.28
C ASP A 39 14.50 -16.78 2.93
N SER A 40 14.25 -15.49 3.15
CA SER A 40 13.00 -14.84 2.75
C SER A 40 12.83 -14.88 1.22
N PHE A 41 13.92 -14.74 0.46
CA PHE A 41 13.89 -14.80 -1.00
C PHE A 41 13.55 -16.19 -1.54
N ILE A 42 13.98 -17.26 -0.87
CA ILE A 42 13.57 -18.63 -1.21
C ILE A 42 12.05 -18.75 -1.11
N SER A 43 11.47 -18.25 -0.01
CA SER A 43 10.01 -18.21 0.19
C SER A 43 9.33 -17.34 -0.87
N PHE A 44 9.89 -16.17 -1.20
CA PHE A 44 9.29 -15.26 -2.18
C PHE A 44 9.29 -15.84 -3.59
N ARG A 45 10.36 -16.49 -4.04
CA ARG A 45 10.39 -17.15 -5.35
C ARG A 45 9.32 -18.24 -5.46
N LYS A 46 9.14 -19.03 -4.39
CA LYS A 46 8.12 -20.09 -4.35
C LYS A 46 6.69 -19.54 -4.31
N LYS A 47 6.47 -18.46 -3.55
CA LYS A 47 5.12 -17.94 -3.26
C LYS A 47 4.63 -16.91 -4.28
N PHE A 48 5.52 -16.08 -4.80
CA PHE A 48 5.16 -14.94 -5.64
C PHE A 48 5.64 -15.08 -7.09
N TYR A 49 6.16 -16.26 -7.45
CA TYR A 49 6.51 -16.66 -8.83
C TYR A 49 7.41 -15.63 -9.53
N PHE A 50 8.47 -15.22 -8.86
CA PHE A 50 9.40 -14.23 -9.42
C PHE A 50 10.12 -14.76 -10.66
N PRO A 51 10.28 -13.93 -11.70
CA PRO A 51 10.98 -14.35 -12.89
C PRO A 51 12.49 -14.50 -12.60
N ASN A 52 13.17 -15.30 -13.42
CA ASN A 52 14.57 -15.69 -13.18
C ASN A 52 15.54 -14.52 -13.37
N ASP A 53 15.18 -13.56 -14.24
CA ASP A 53 15.93 -12.34 -14.54
C ASP A 53 15.78 -11.26 -13.44
N LEU A 54 14.83 -11.43 -12.51
CA LEU A 54 14.69 -10.51 -11.38
C LEU A 54 15.83 -10.70 -10.38
N VAL A 55 16.68 -9.66 -10.31
CA VAL A 55 17.73 -9.54 -9.31
C VAL A 55 17.13 -8.97 -8.03
N MET A 56 17.25 -9.72 -6.94
CA MET A 56 16.88 -9.26 -5.60
C MET A 56 18.13 -9.04 -4.75
N LYS A 57 18.06 -8.08 -3.85
CA LYS A 57 19.14 -7.77 -2.91
C LYS A 57 18.59 -7.55 -1.51
N VAL A 58 19.15 -8.29 -0.56
CA VAL A 58 18.90 -8.12 0.87
C VAL A 58 19.52 -6.78 1.32
N PRO A 59 18.76 -5.91 2.01
CA PRO A 59 19.33 -4.67 2.55
C PRO A 59 20.35 -4.93 3.65
N ALA A 60 21.45 -4.16 3.66
CA ALA A 60 22.38 -4.12 4.79
C ALA A 60 21.75 -3.39 5.99
N ARG A 61 22.35 -3.56 7.18
CA ARG A 61 21.87 -2.87 8.41
C ARG A 61 21.91 -1.34 8.30
N THR A 62 22.80 -0.80 7.48
CA THR A 62 22.94 0.63 7.21
C THR A 62 21.94 1.14 6.17
N ASP A 63 21.35 0.24 5.38
CA ASP A 63 20.48 0.60 4.28
C ASP A 63 19.10 1.03 4.79
N ARG A 64 18.42 1.87 4.01
CA ARG A 64 17.06 2.35 4.31
C ARG A 64 16.18 2.24 3.08
N ALA A 65 14.89 2.01 3.31
CA ALA A 65 13.90 1.91 2.25
C ALA A 65 13.90 3.14 1.31
N CYS A 66 14.18 4.34 1.84
CA CYS A 66 14.23 5.58 1.06
C CYS A 66 15.50 5.81 0.24
N PHE A 67 16.53 4.99 0.45
CA PHE A 67 17.82 5.11 -0.24
C PHE A 67 18.20 3.75 -0.83
N PRO A 68 17.51 3.30 -1.91
CA PRO A 68 17.94 2.10 -2.61
C PRO A 68 19.32 2.31 -3.24
N PRO A 69 20.13 1.25 -3.39
CA PRO A 69 21.36 1.31 -4.18
C PRO A 69 21.08 1.76 -5.63
N PRO A 70 22.05 2.35 -6.33
CA PRO A 70 21.89 2.72 -7.74
C PRO A 70 21.49 1.51 -8.59
N GLY A 71 20.50 1.67 -9.46
CA GLY A 71 19.92 0.61 -10.28
C GLY A 71 18.75 -0.15 -9.62
N TYR A 72 18.47 0.10 -8.33
CA TYR A 72 17.49 -0.66 -7.57
C TYR A 72 16.26 0.15 -7.18
N VAL A 73 15.14 -0.55 -7.06
CA VAL A 73 13.88 -0.03 -6.52
C VAL A 73 13.57 -0.76 -5.22
N THR A 74 13.15 0.01 -4.22
CA THR A 74 12.66 -0.54 -2.97
C THR A 74 11.28 -1.16 -3.15
N VAL A 75 11.16 -2.41 -2.74
CA VAL A 75 9.91 -3.18 -2.70
C VAL A 75 9.68 -3.62 -1.28
N TYR A 76 8.43 -3.66 -0.85
CA TYR A 76 8.06 -4.29 0.40
C TYR A 76 7.41 -5.65 0.13
N GLU A 77 7.64 -6.64 1.00
CA GLU A 77 6.93 -7.93 0.93
C GLU A 77 5.40 -7.72 0.86
N PHE A 78 4.89 -6.73 1.60
CA PHE A 78 3.45 -6.46 1.58
C PHE A 78 2.96 -6.14 0.16
N SER A 79 3.75 -5.44 -0.66
CA SER A 79 3.36 -5.08 -2.02
C SER A 79 3.09 -6.36 -2.82
N LEU A 80 3.90 -7.40 -2.62
CA LEU A 80 3.70 -8.73 -3.23
C LEU A 80 2.40 -9.37 -2.74
N ARG A 81 2.13 -9.29 -1.44
CA ARG A 81 0.88 -9.80 -0.83
C ARG A 81 -0.36 -9.06 -1.31
N THR A 82 -0.24 -7.79 -1.70
CA THR A 82 -1.32 -7.00 -2.31
C THR A 82 -1.47 -7.20 -3.81
N GLY A 83 -0.67 -8.10 -4.39
CA GLY A 83 -0.77 -8.46 -5.79
C GLY A 83 0.25 -7.84 -6.72
N LEU A 84 1.25 -7.11 -6.21
CA LEU A 84 2.40 -6.75 -7.03
C LEU A 84 3.04 -8.04 -7.57
N ARG A 85 3.20 -8.08 -8.88
CA ARG A 85 3.94 -9.10 -9.60
C ARG A 85 5.00 -8.42 -10.45
N PHE A 86 5.89 -9.24 -10.97
CA PHE A 86 7.03 -8.81 -11.75
C PHE A 86 6.99 -9.44 -13.16
N PRO A 87 7.12 -8.62 -14.23
CA PRO A 87 7.15 -7.16 -14.22
C PRO A 87 5.87 -6.53 -13.64
N PRO A 88 5.92 -5.31 -13.06
CA PRO A 88 4.72 -4.61 -12.65
C PRO A 88 3.81 -4.36 -13.85
N SER A 89 2.50 -4.31 -13.63
CA SER A 89 1.55 -3.97 -14.69
C SER A 89 1.85 -2.59 -15.30
N SER A 90 1.61 -2.44 -16.60
CA SER A 90 1.76 -1.16 -17.29
C SER A 90 0.90 -0.07 -16.65
N GLU A 91 -0.30 -0.40 -16.19
CA GLU A 91 -1.19 0.51 -15.47
C GLU A 91 -0.55 1.03 -14.17
N LEU A 92 0.11 0.15 -13.41
CA LEU A 92 0.83 0.58 -12.21
C LEU A 92 2.03 1.46 -12.55
N ILE A 93 2.81 1.08 -13.58
CA ILE A 93 3.96 1.88 -14.04
C ILE A 93 3.50 3.27 -14.49
N ASP A 94 2.40 3.37 -15.23
CA ASP A 94 1.80 4.63 -15.67
C ASP A 94 1.37 5.48 -14.48
N ILE A 95 0.68 4.89 -13.50
CA ILE A 95 0.26 5.61 -12.28
C ILE A 95 1.49 6.16 -11.54
N LEU A 96 2.53 5.35 -11.32
CA LEU A 96 3.77 5.76 -10.66
C LEU A 96 4.45 6.90 -11.43
N THR A 97 4.51 6.79 -12.75
CA THR A 97 5.15 7.76 -13.65
C THR A 97 4.42 9.10 -13.63
N ILE A 98 3.10 9.11 -13.84
CA ILE A 98 2.32 10.36 -13.89
C ILE A 98 2.28 11.04 -12.52
N CYS A 99 2.23 10.25 -11.44
CA CYS A 99 2.28 10.77 -10.07
C CYS A 99 3.69 11.21 -9.64
N VAL A 100 4.74 10.85 -10.40
CA VAL A 100 6.16 11.11 -10.08
C VAL A 100 6.54 10.57 -8.69
N VAL A 101 6.13 9.34 -8.40
CA VAL A 101 6.40 8.64 -7.14
C VAL A 101 6.93 7.24 -7.40
N CYS A 102 7.65 6.68 -6.44
CA CYS A 102 8.11 5.30 -6.50
C CYS A 102 7.17 4.36 -5.72
N LEU A 103 7.30 3.06 -6.01
CA LEU A 103 6.48 2.00 -5.41
C LEU A 103 6.50 2.02 -3.87
N SER A 104 7.68 2.27 -3.29
CA SER A 104 7.87 2.27 -1.84
C SER A 104 7.22 3.45 -1.11
N GLN A 105 6.76 4.46 -1.83
CA GLN A 105 5.95 5.52 -1.23
C GLN A 105 4.51 5.07 -1.00
N PHE A 106 4.01 4.05 -1.70
CA PHE A 106 2.63 3.60 -1.48
C PHE A 106 2.48 3.00 -0.09
N SER A 107 1.51 3.52 0.66
CA SER A 107 0.99 2.82 1.83
C SER A 107 0.39 1.48 1.41
N TYR A 108 0.37 0.52 2.33
CA TYR A 108 -0.36 -0.73 2.15
C TYR A 108 -1.79 -0.50 1.63
N ARG A 109 -2.48 0.50 2.19
CA ARG A 109 -3.85 0.84 1.79
C ARG A 109 -3.93 1.29 0.34
N ALA A 110 -3.09 2.25 -0.06
CA ALA A 110 -3.08 2.73 -1.43
C ALA A 110 -2.72 1.63 -2.42
N MET A 111 -1.70 0.82 -2.11
CA MET A 111 -1.25 -0.24 -3.00
C MET A 111 -2.35 -1.29 -3.22
N SER A 112 -3.01 -1.72 -2.15
CA SER A 112 -4.10 -2.69 -2.22
C SER A 112 -5.25 -2.18 -3.09
N ILE A 113 -5.60 -0.90 -2.94
CA ILE A 113 -6.66 -0.27 -3.72
C ILE A 113 -6.28 -0.21 -5.20
N VAL A 114 -5.09 0.30 -5.52
CA VAL A 114 -4.65 0.41 -6.93
C VAL A 114 -4.59 -0.96 -7.59
N MET A 115 -3.99 -1.96 -6.94
CA MET A 115 -3.92 -3.31 -7.50
C MET A 115 -5.30 -3.94 -7.66
N GLY A 116 -6.18 -3.83 -6.67
CA GLY A 116 -7.55 -4.34 -6.76
C GLY A 116 -8.33 -3.69 -7.89
N LEU A 117 -8.14 -2.39 -8.14
CA LEU A 117 -8.77 -1.68 -9.25
C LEU A 117 -8.21 -2.13 -10.61
N ILE A 118 -6.90 -2.33 -10.73
CA ILE A 118 -6.29 -2.86 -11.96
C ILE A 118 -6.91 -4.23 -12.29
N VAL A 119 -7.02 -5.11 -11.29
CA VAL A 119 -7.64 -6.43 -11.45
C VAL A 119 -9.10 -6.30 -11.89
N LEU A 120 -9.90 -5.49 -11.19
CA LEU A 120 -11.31 -5.28 -11.52
C LEU A 120 -11.48 -4.79 -12.97
N PHE A 121 -10.70 -3.79 -13.38
CA PHE A 121 -10.79 -3.25 -14.74
C PHE A 121 -10.46 -4.33 -15.77
N ARG A 122 -9.37 -5.08 -15.55
CA ARG A 122 -8.97 -6.18 -16.44
C ARG A 122 -10.01 -7.32 -16.49
N ASP A 123 -10.61 -7.67 -15.36
CA ASP A 123 -11.71 -8.65 -15.27
C ASP A 123 -12.92 -8.21 -16.12
N ARG A 124 -13.14 -6.90 -16.26
CA ARG A 124 -14.16 -6.32 -17.16
C ARG A 124 -13.68 -6.10 -18.60
N GLY A 125 -12.45 -6.50 -18.92
CA GLY A 125 -11.84 -6.35 -20.25
C GLY A 125 -11.43 -4.90 -20.58
N VAL A 126 -11.09 -4.11 -19.57
CA VAL A 126 -10.72 -2.70 -19.69
C VAL A 126 -9.39 -2.42 -18.99
N VAL A 127 -8.64 -1.43 -19.47
CA VAL A 127 -7.42 -0.93 -18.82
C VAL A 127 -7.77 0.15 -17.80
N LEU A 128 -7.16 0.11 -16.62
CA LEU A 128 -7.30 1.19 -15.63
C LEU A 128 -6.47 2.41 -16.04
N PHE A 129 -7.15 3.49 -16.43
CA PHE A 129 -6.52 4.78 -16.68
C PHE A 129 -6.43 5.64 -15.40
N SER A 130 -5.43 6.53 -15.35
CA SER A 130 -5.20 7.43 -14.20
C SER A 130 -6.39 8.36 -13.90
N GLU A 131 -7.14 8.79 -14.93
CA GLU A 131 -8.38 9.60 -14.75
C GLU A 131 -9.48 8.80 -14.02
N CYS A 132 -9.66 7.52 -14.36
CA CYS A 132 -10.60 6.65 -13.66
C CYS A 132 -10.24 6.51 -12.18
N LEU A 133 -8.94 6.35 -11.88
CA LEU A 133 -8.43 6.31 -10.51
C LEU A 133 -8.80 7.59 -9.75
N TYR A 134 -8.58 8.76 -10.34
CA TYR A 134 -8.88 10.06 -9.71
C TYR A 134 -10.37 10.29 -9.45
N ARG A 135 -11.24 9.77 -10.32
CA ARG A 135 -12.71 9.82 -10.13
C ARG A 135 -13.20 8.94 -9.00
N MET A 136 -12.60 7.76 -8.85
CA MET A 136 -12.92 6.86 -7.74
C MET A 136 -12.42 7.42 -6.41
N GLY A 137 -11.30 8.15 -6.41
CA GLY A 137 -10.76 8.80 -5.22
C GLY A 137 -9.43 9.49 -5.51
N ARG A 138 -8.89 10.18 -4.51
CA ARG A 138 -7.66 10.96 -4.66
C ARG A 138 -6.51 10.30 -3.91
N LEU A 139 -5.33 10.31 -4.53
CA LEU A 139 -4.08 9.99 -3.87
C LEU A 139 -3.63 11.20 -3.04
N PHE A 140 -3.19 10.95 -1.81
CA PHE A 140 -2.72 11.95 -0.86
C PHE A 140 -1.34 11.55 -0.35
N SER A 141 -0.45 12.52 -0.27
CA SER A 141 0.85 12.34 0.39
C SER A 141 0.75 12.80 1.84
N ASP A 142 1.24 11.99 2.78
CA ASP A 142 1.43 12.43 4.17
C ASP A 142 2.75 13.20 4.36
N ALA A 143 3.01 13.63 5.60
CA ALA A 143 4.22 14.37 5.97
C ALA A 143 5.51 13.54 5.77
N GLN A 144 5.41 12.21 5.75
CA GLN A 144 6.48 11.26 5.50
C GLN A 144 6.57 10.87 4.01
N ARG A 145 5.86 11.58 3.13
CA ARG A 145 5.79 11.34 1.69
C ARG A 145 5.18 9.97 1.31
N ARG A 146 4.41 9.36 2.20
CA ARG A 146 3.67 8.13 1.91
C ARG A 146 2.38 8.47 1.19
N ILE A 147 2.08 7.70 0.16
CA ILE A 147 0.89 7.85 -0.66
C ILE A 147 -0.24 6.99 -0.11
N SER A 148 -1.36 7.61 0.20
CA SER A 148 -2.61 6.99 0.64
C SER A 148 -3.71 7.31 -0.37
N PHE A 149 -4.62 6.38 -0.62
CA PHE A 149 -5.79 6.64 -1.43
C PHE A 149 -6.99 6.94 -0.53
N ARG A 150 -7.73 8.01 -0.81
CA ARG A 150 -8.98 8.34 -0.13
C ARG A 150 -10.11 8.49 -1.15
N SER A 151 -11.19 7.77 -0.88
CA SER A 151 -12.44 7.79 -1.63
C SER A 151 -13.60 7.87 -0.66
N LYS A 152 -14.73 8.41 -1.13
CA LYS A 152 -15.99 8.44 -0.38
C LYS A 152 -16.86 7.18 -0.60
N TRP A 153 -16.54 6.35 -1.59
CA TRP A 153 -17.34 5.17 -1.97
C TRP A 153 -16.55 3.85 -1.90
N LEU A 154 -15.21 3.92 -1.91
CA LEU A 154 -14.33 2.75 -1.86
C LEU A 154 -13.95 2.38 -0.42
N ASP A 155 -14.74 1.49 0.19
CA ASP A 155 -14.46 0.91 1.50
C ASP A 155 -13.77 -0.45 1.39
N ILE A 156 -12.49 -0.44 1.00
CA ILE A 156 -11.63 -1.63 1.18
C ILE A 156 -11.12 -1.62 2.61
N ARG A 157 -11.48 -2.67 3.35
CA ARG A 157 -10.93 -2.95 4.68
C ARG A 157 -9.50 -3.46 4.57
N THR A 158 -8.58 -2.54 4.32
CA THR A 158 -7.13 -2.79 4.37
C THR A 158 -6.76 -2.89 5.84
N ARG A 159 -6.90 -4.08 6.47
CA ARG A 159 -6.48 -4.31 7.87
C ARG A 159 -5.10 -3.68 8.08
N ASP A 160 -4.96 -2.77 9.05
CA ASP A 160 -3.66 -2.20 9.43
C ASP A 160 -3.14 -2.92 10.68
N PRO A 161 -2.24 -3.92 10.56
CA PRO A 161 -1.62 -4.56 11.71
C PRO A 161 -0.53 -3.70 12.36
N SER A 162 -0.38 -2.43 11.93
CA SER A 162 0.51 -1.38 12.42
C SER A 162 1.89 -1.86 12.93
N LYS A 163 2.86 -1.79 12.00
CA LYS A 163 4.34 -1.66 12.17
C LYS A 163 5.21 -2.80 11.64
N GLY A 164 4.69 -4.01 11.41
CA GLY A 164 5.54 -5.12 10.94
C GLY A 164 5.97 -5.02 9.47
N TRP A 165 5.16 -4.41 8.60
CA TRP A 165 5.44 -4.43 7.16
C TRP A 165 6.58 -3.49 6.73
N ILE A 166 6.83 -2.42 7.49
CA ILE A 166 7.76 -1.37 7.09
C ILE A 166 9.22 -1.80 7.22
N SER A 167 9.50 -2.82 8.04
CA SER A 167 10.81 -3.48 8.09
C SER A 167 10.96 -4.55 7.01
N ASN A 168 9.89 -4.97 6.32
CA ASN A 168 9.97 -6.06 5.34
C ASN A 168 10.29 -5.53 3.93
N PHE A 169 11.26 -4.61 3.83
CA PHE A 169 11.69 -4.06 2.54
C PHE A 169 12.92 -4.78 1.99
N PHE A 170 13.04 -4.79 0.67
CA PHE A 170 14.19 -5.31 -0.05
C PHE A 170 14.35 -4.55 -1.36
N TYR A 171 15.44 -4.81 -2.06
CA TYR A 171 15.76 -4.14 -3.30
C TYR A 171 15.59 -5.08 -4.48
N VAL A 172 15.01 -4.57 -5.55
CA VAL A 172 14.90 -5.28 -6.83
C VAL A 172 15.51 -4.45 -7.95
N GLN A 173 16.09 -5.11 -8.94
CA GLN A 173 16.63 -4.49 -10.15
C GLN A 173 16.16 -5.27 -11.37
N ASN A 174 15.64 -4.53 -12.36
CA ASN A 174 15.35 -4.98 -13.72
C ASN A 174 15.07 -3.74 -14.61
N ASP A 175 14.97 -3.92 -15.92
CA ASP A 175 14.81 -2.89 -16.96
C ASP A 175 13.34 -2.49 -17.22
N TRP A 176 12.42 -2.70 -16.28
CA TRP A 176 10.98 -2.43 -16.45
C TRP A 176 10.59 -0.94 -16.43
N GLY A 177 11.54 -0.02 -16.56
CA GLY A 177 11.29 1.42 -16.56
C GLY A 177 10.83 2.01 -15.22
N LEU A 178 10.94 1.26 -14.12
CA LEU A 178 10.64 1.77 -12.79
C LEU A 178 11.61 2.90 -12.41
N GLN A 179 11.08 4.01 -11.92
CA GLN A 179 11.88 5.15 -11.50
C GLN A 179 12.40 4.96 -10.06
N GLU A 180 13.69 5.24 -9.84
CA GLU A 180 14.33 5.26 -8.51
C GLU A 180 13.93 6.47 -7.64
N LYS A 181 13.03 7.32 -8.14
CA LYS A 181 12.80 8.65 -7.58
C LYS A 181 11.84 8.61 -6.39
N TRP A 182 12.37 8.83 -5.20
CA TRP A 182 11.58 9.21 -4.03
C TRP A 182 11.15 10.67 -4.15
N GLY A 183 9.96 10.87 -4.72
CA GLY A 183 9.43 12.19 -5.09
C GLY A 183 8.40 12.75 -4.12
N LYS A 184 7.87 13.93 -4.44
CA LYS A 184 6.58 14.38 -3.89
C LYS A 184 5.51 13.97 -4.88
N LEU A 185 4.36 13.53 -4.36
CA LEU A 185 3.18 13.30 -5.18
C LEU A 185 2.89 14.55 -6.01
N LYS A 186 3.07 14.44 -7.32
CA LYS A 186 2.60 15.48 -8.23
C LYS A 186 1.10 15.29 -8.36
N GLU A 187 0.35 16.39 -8.25
CA GLU A 187 -1.05 16.34 -8.63
C GLU A 187 -1.11 15.96 -10.10
N LEU A 188 -1.91 14.93 -10.41
CA LEU A 188 -2.20 14.58 -11.79
C LEU A 188 -2.74 15.86 -12.47
N PRO A 189 -2.27 16.23 -13.66
CA PRO A 189 -2.90 17.31 -14.40
C PRO A 189 -4.37 16.93 -14.54
N VAL A 190 -5.29 17.72 -13.99
CA VAL A 190 -6.73 17.44 -14.08
C VAL A 190 -7.14 17.52 -15.56
N PRO A 191 -7.75 16.48 -16.17
CA PRO A 191 -8.38 16.69 -17.47
C PRO A 191 -9.79 16.09 -17.56
N LEU A 192 -10.73 16.93 -17.99
CA LEU A 192 -12.00 16.60 -18.66
C LEU A 192 -12.92 15.57 -17.96
N HIS A 193 -13.93 16.10 -17.26
CA HIS A 193 -15.29 15.58 -17.07
C HIS A 193 -15.63 14.10 -17.38
N ILE A 194 -14.94 13.09 -16.82
CA ILE A 194 -15.43 11.70 -16.77
C ILE A 194 -16.36 11.53 -15.54
N GLY A 195 -17.67 11.46 -15.73
CA GLY A 195 -18.66 11.26 -14.66
C GLY A 195 -18.67 9.84 -14.07
N ALA A 196 -19.43 9.63 -12.98
CA ALA A 196 -19.71 8.29 -12.47
C ALA A 196 -20.43 7.42 -13.52
N GLU A 197 -21.28 8.04 -14.34
CA GLU A 197 -21.95 7.40 -15.49
C GLU A 197 -20.96 6.87 -16.54
N ASP A 198 -19.85 7.59 -16.77
CA ASP A 198 -18.81 7.12 -17.68
C ASP A 198 -18.07 5.92 -17.08
N LEU A 199 -17.83 5.89 -15.76
CA LEU A 199 -17.28 4.71 -15.10
C LEU A 199 -18.22 3.50 -15.23
N LEU A 200 -19.54 3.70 -15.13
CA LEU A 200 -20.53 2.64 -15.36
C LEU A 200 -20.44 2.11 -16.79
N ARG A 201 -20.37 3.00 -17.79
CA ARG A 201 -20.23 2.63 -19.20
C ARG A 201 -18.92 1.89 -19.47
N ILE A 202 -17.81 2.39 -18.93
CA ILE A 202 -16.49 1.80 -19.06
C ILE A 202 -16.51 0.37 -18.49
N LEU A 203 -17.00 0.20 -17.26
CA LEU A 203 -17.01 -1.09 -16.57
C LEU A 203 -18.19 -2.00 -16.96
N LYS A 204 -19.06 -1.53 -17.85
CA LYS A 204 -20.30 -2.20 -18.28
C LYS A 204 -21.18 -2.59 -17.08
N LEU A 205 -21.34 -1.66 -16.15
CA LEU A 205 -22.17 -1.83 -14.96
C LEU A 205 -23.56 -1.22 -15.18
N PRO A 206 -24.63 -1.86 -14.65
CA PRO A 206 -26.00 -1.40 -14.89
C PRO A 206 -26.33 -0.11 -14.15
N ASP A 207 -25.81 0.09 -12.95
CA ASP A 207 -26.13 1.21 -12.08
C ASP A 207 -25.04 1.47 -11.02
N LEU A 208 -25.24 2.54 -10.24
CA LEU A 208 -24.31 2.96 -9.19
C LEU A 208 -24.22 1.96 -8.03
N ASP A 209 -25.28 1.20 -7.76
CA ASP A 209 -25.28 0.20 -6.69
C ASP A 209 -24.42 -1.00 -7.06
N ALA A 210 -24.43 -1.41 -8.33
CA ALA A 210 -23.51 -2.42 -8.86
C ALA A 210 -22.04 -1.94 -8.80
N LEU A 211 -21.78 -0.66 -9.08
CA LEU A 211 -20.45 -0.09 -8.89
C LEU A 211 -20.03 -0.11 -7.43
N HIS A 212 -20.90 0.31 -6.51
CA HIS A 212 -20.64 0.23 -5.07
C HIS A 212 -20.40 -1.21 -4.60
N TYR A 213 -21.16 -2.17 -5.11
CA TYR A 213 -20.99 -3.58 -4.80
C TYR A 213 -19.59 -4.05 -5.22
N GLU A 214 -19.20 -3.87 -6.48
CA GLU A 214 -17.88 -4.28 -6.98
C GLU A 214 -16.74 -3.68 -6.15
N VAL A 215 -16.87 -2.40 -5.85
CA VAL A 215 -15.94 -1.63 -5.03
C VAL A 215 -15.88 -2.14 -3.58
N ARG A 216 -17.01 -2.50 -2.98
CA ARG A 216 -17.08 -3.03 -1.61
C ARG A 216 -16.45 -4.42 -1.51
N TYR A 217 -16.56 -5.20 -2.57
CA TYR A 217 -15.95 -6.52 -2.66
C TYR A 217 -14.59 -6.52 -3.34
N LEU A 218 -13.96 -5.34 -3.54
CA LEU A 218 -12.66 -5.24 -4.20
C LEU A 218 -11.57 -6.04 -3.47
N SER A 219 -11.75 -6.33 -2.18
CA SER A 219 -10.87 -7.22 -1.43
C SER A 219 -10.77 -8.64 -2.00
N ARG A 220 -11.76 -9.11 -2.78
CA ARG A 220 -11.67 -10.41 -3.48
C ARG A 220 -10.64 -10.38 -4.60
N TYR A 221 -10.45 -9.23 -5.22
CA TYR A 221 -9.58 -9.05 -6.38
C TYR A 221 -8.10 -8.93 -6.00
N ILE A 222 -7.81 -8.71 -4.72
CA ILE A 222 -6.43 -8.77 -4.19
C ILE A 222 -6.09 -10.17 -3.63
N ASP A 223 -6.98 -11.15 -3.79
CA ASP A 223 -6.66 -12.56 -3.52
C ASP A 223 -5.76 -13.12 -4.63
N GLU A 224 -4.84 -14.01 -4.25
CA GLU A 224 -3.81 -14.59 -5.12
C GLU A 224 -4.43 -15.30 -6.34
N GLU A 225 -5.56 -15.97 -6.15
CA GLU A 225 -6.29 -16.65 -7.22
C GLU A 225 -6.82 -15.68 -8.30
N TYR A 226 -7.35 -14.53 -7.89
CA TYR A 226 -7.91 -13.54 -8.82
C TYR A 226 -6.80 -12.79 -9.57
N LEU A 227 -5.70 -12.48 -8.88
CA LEU A 227 -4.52 -11.85 -9.49
C LEU A 227 -3.98 -12.72 -10.65
N PHE A 228 -3.91 -14.03 -10.45
CA PHE A 228 -3.48 -14.97 -11.49
C PHE A 228 -4.41 -14.96 -12.71
N LYS A 229 -5.74 -14.99 -12.49
CA LYS A 229 -6.76 -15.03 -13.56
C LYS A 229 -6.71 -13.81 -14.50
N VAL A 230 -6.33 -12.65 -14.00
CA VAL A 230 -6.32 -11.39 -14.79
C VAL A 230 -4.95 -11.07 -15.42
N GLY A 231 -4.06 -12.07 -15.50
CA GLY A 231 -2.73 -11.87 -16.08
C GLY A 231 -1.83 -10.95 -15.24
N LEU A 232 -2.17 -10.67 -13.98
CA LEU A 232 -1.20 -10.22 -12.97
C LEU A 232 -0.48 -11.47 -12.44
N SER A 233 0.18 -12.14 -13.38
CA SER A 233 1.05 -13.31 -13.24
C SER A 233 1.42 -13.74 -14.65
N THR A 234 2.20 -12.94 -15.36
CA THR A 234 2.77 -13.42 -16.63
C THR A 234 4.01 -14.22 -16.29
N GLN A 235 3.85 -15.55 -16.20
CA GLN A 235 4.96 -16.44 -16.50
C GLN A 235 5.64 -15.93 -17.77
N THR A 236 6.88 -15.46 -17.64
CA THR A 236 7.80 -15.37 -18.78
C THR A 236 9.19 -15.70 -18.25
N GLY A 237 9.73 -16.80 -18.75
CA GLY A 237 10.98 -17.41 -18.33
C GLY A 237 10.99 -18.91 -18.60
N ARG A 238 10.72 -19.30 -19.85
CA ARG A 238 11.39 -20.48 -20.42
C ARG A 238 12.85 -20.10 -20.68
#